data_AF-A0A1A8AQR8-F1
#
_entry.id   AF-A0A1A8AQR8-F1
#
_cell.length_a   1.000
_cell.length_b   1.000
_cell.length_c   1.000
_cell.angle_alpha   90.00
_cell.angle_beta   90.00
_cell.angle_gamma   90.00
#
_symmetry.space_group_name_H-M   'P 1'
#
loop_
_entity.id
_entity.type
_entity.pdbx_description
1 polymer ?
#
loop_
_entity_poly.entity_id
_entity_poly.type
_entity_poly.pdbx_seq_one_letter_code
_entity_poly.pdbx_strand_id
1 'polypeptide(L)'
;PVGGWFYHSFGYEVPFMLLGFLLLIMVPFNIYVLPSIEADPSKDSFLRLLSHVRVVLICFVIFTLSAGLGFIDATLSLFAMKTFNLSSGYVGLIMLGLSLPYCLASPLIGYFTDKYPVSRNGFTVTGGIITAAGFFLLGPAPFLHISSQLWLMIITLGLIGFSLGMTAIPTFPEIIKYAQEQGFEEGLSTLGMVSGLFGAFWSLGMFYGPIVGGLITQNLNFEWGATVQGGMTFLAAFLLMVHSFCQRRRQSAREDSQPTNESTPLLTG
;
A
#
# COMPACT_ATOMS: atom_id res chain seq x y z
N PRO A 1 -0.90 18.70 -11.46
CA PRO A 1 -0.51 19.71 -12.49
C PRO A 1 -1.57 19.96 -13.56
N VAL A 2 -1.98 18.94 -14.33
CA VAL A 2 -2.97 19.09 -15.40
C VAL A 2 -4.32 19.60 -14.87
N GLY A 3 -4.85 19.00 -13.79
CA GLY A 3 -6.10 19.45 -13.17
C GLY A 3 -6.06 20.88 -12.62
N GLY A 4 -4.92 21.31 -12.08
CA GLY A 4 -4.74 22.68 -11.58
C GLY A 4 -4.69 23.73 -12.70
N TRP A 5 -4.11 23.37 -13.85
CA TRP A 5 -4.12 24.22 -15.03
C TRP A 5 -5.55 24.37 -15.60
N PHE A 6 -6.29 23.26 -15.73
CA PHE A 6 -7.70 23.33 -16.15
C PHE A 6 -8.58 24.13 -15.17
N TYR A 7 -8.38 23.96 -13.86
CA TYR A 7 -9.08 24.73 -12.84
C TYR A 7 -8.83 26.23 -12.99
N HIS A 8 -7.57 26.64 -13.22
CA HIS A 8 -7.20 28.04 -13.34
C HIS A 8 -7.67 28.67 -14.66
N SER A 9 -7.72 27.89 -15.75
CA SER A 9 -8.10 28.39 -17.08
C SER A 9 -9.62 28.37 -17.34
N PHE A 10 -10.34 27.40 -16.79
CA PHE A 10 -11.74 27.15 -17.15
C PHE A 10 -12.69 27.09 -15.95
N GLY A 11 -12.20 27.38 -14.75
CA GLY A 11 -12.97 27.27 -13.51
C GLY A 11 -13.12 25.83 -13.02
N TYR A 12 -13.84 25.66 -11.91
CA TYR A 12 -13.90 24.38 -11.21
C TYR A 12 -14.72 23.30 -11.95
N GLU A 13 -15.71 23.68 -12.76
CA GLU A 13 -16.70 22.76 -13.34
C GLU A 13 -16.15 21.87 -14.46
N VAL A 14 -15.27 22.42 -15.30
CA VAL A 14 -14.76 21.76 -16.53
C VAL A 14 -13.99 20.47 -16.25
N PRO A 15 -13.06 20.40 -15.26
CA PRO A 15 -12.42 19.15 -14.88
C PRO A 15 -13.41 18.02 -14.55
N PHE A 16 -14.52 18.33 -13.88
CA PHE A 16 -15.53 17.33 -13.50
C PHE A 16 -16.35 16.86 -14.69
N MET A 17 -16.80 17.78 -15.55
CA MET A 17 -17.54 17.42 -16.76
C MET A 17 -16.71 16.53 -17.70
N LEU A 18 -15.42 16.86 -17.87
CA LEU A 18 -14.50 16.06 -18.68
C LEU A 18 -14.36 14.64 -18.14
N LEU A 19 -14.16 14.49 -16.83
CA LEU A 19 -14.05 13.20 -16.15
C LEU A 19 -15.34 12.38 -16.28
N GLY A 20 -16.50 13.03 -16.10
CA GLY A 20 -17.81 12.38 -16.25
C GLY A 20 -18.06 11.87 -17.67
N PHE A 21 -17.75 12.67 -18.68
CA PHE A 21 -17.90 12.26 -20.08
C PHE A 21 -16.97 11.08 -20.43
N LEU A 22 -15.72 11.13 -19.95
CA LEU A 22 -14.75 10.07 -20.18
C LEU A 22 -15.18 8.75 -19.52
N LEU A 23 -15.76 8.81 -18.31
CA LEU A 23 -16.37 7.66 -17.64
C LEU A 23 -17.58 7.10 -18.40
N LEU A 24 -18.44 7.97 -18.96
CA LEU A 24 -19.59 7.55 -19.76
C LEU A 24 -19.17 6.80 -21.03
N ILE A 25 -18.09 7.23 -21.70
CA ILE A 25 -17.54 6.54 -22.87
C ILE A 25 -16.94 5.16 -22.49
N MET A 26 -16.38 5.04 -21.29
CA MET A 26 -15.82 3.77 -20.82
C MET A 26 -16.87 2.67 -20.62
N VAL A 27 -18.14 3.02 -20.39
CA VAL A 27 -19.22 2.04 -20.21
C VAL A 27 -19.46 1.17 -21.45
N PRO A 28 -19.80 1.72 -22.64
CA PRO A 28 -20.00 0.91 -23.84
C PRO A 28 -18.70 0.21 -24.28
N PHE A 29 -17.54 0.84 -24.06
CA PHE A 29 -16.24 0.22 -24.32
C PHE A 29 -16.04 -1.06 -23.49
N ASN A 30 -16.28 -1.00 -22.18
CA ASN A 30 -16.16 -2.15 -21.30
C ASN A 30 -17.17 -3.25 -21.66
N ILE A 31 -18.41 -2.91 -22.02
CA ILE A 31 -19.42 -3.90 -22.44
C ILE A 31 -18.98 -4.63 -23.72
N TYR A 32 -18.35 -3.93 -24.65
CA TYR A 32 -17.89 -4.54 -25.91
C TYR A 32 -16.62 -5.39 -25.75
N VAL A 33 -15.72 -4.99 -24.86
CA VAL A 33 -14.39 -5.63 -24.71
C VAL A 33 -14.38 -6.74 -23.66
N LEU A 34 -15.11 -6.62 -22.55
CA LEU A 34 -15.07 -7.64 -21.49
C LEU A 34 -15.96 -8.84 -21.84
N PRO A 35 -15.43 -10.07 -21.78
CA PRO A 35 -16.24 -11.27 -21.85
C PRO A 35 -17.14 -11.37 -20.61
N SER A 36 -18.37 -11.85 -20.79
CA SER A 36 -19.25 -12.20 -19.67
C SER A 36 -18.74 -13.46 -19.00
N ILE A 37 -18.11 -13.32 -17.83
CA ILE A 37 -17.68 -14.46 -17.02
C ILE A 37 -18.69 -14.64 -15.87
N GLU A 38 -19.37 -15.77 -15.85
CA GLU A 38 -20.20 -16.16 -14.71
C GLU A 38 -19.30 -16.56 -13.55
N ALA A 39 -19.50 -15.93 -12.39
CA ALA A 39 -18.82 -16.31 -11.16
C ALA A 39 -19.71 -17.28 -10.39
N ASP A 40 -19.19 -18.46 -10.08
CA ASP A 40 -19.88 -19.36 -9.16
C ASP A 40 -20.00 -18.71 -7.77
N PRO A 41 -21.18 -18.81 -7.13
CA PRO A 41 -21.38 -18.26 -5.80
C PRO A 41 -20.44 -18.95 -4.81
N SER A 42 -19.47 -18.18 -4.30
CA SER A 42 -18.55 -18.64 -3.26
C SER A 42 -19.33 -19.00 -1.99
N LYS A 43 -19.00 -20.16 -1.41
CA LYS A 43 -19.40 -20.54 -0.04
C LYS A 43 -18.42 -20.03 1.01
N ASP A 44 -17.32 -19.43 0.57
CA ASP A 44 -16.25 -18.97 1.43
C ASP A 44 -16.58 -17.62 2.06
N SER A 45 -16.12 -17.43 3.30
CA SER A 45 -16.48 -16.28 4.13
C SER A 45 -15.28 -15.37 4.36
N PHE A 46 -15.50 -14.05 4.26
CA PHE A 46 -14.53 -13.02 4.66
C PHE A 46 -14.01 -13.25 6.09
N LEU A 47 -14.88 -13.67 7.02
CA LEU A 47 -14.51 -13.91 8.42
C LEU A 47 -13.53 -15.08 8.56
N ARG A 48 -13.65 -16.10 7.69
CA ARG A 48 -12.70 -17.22 7.66
C ARG A 48 -11.32 -16.72 7.23
N LEU A 49 -11.25 -15.83 6.24
CA LEU A 49 -9.99 -15.24 5.79
C LEU A 49 -9.37 -14.32 6.87
N LEU A 50 -10.16 -13.49 7.54
CA LEU A 50 -9.72 -12.68 8.68
C LEU A 50 -9.34 -13.50 9.92
N SER A 51 -9.80 -14.75 10.05
CA SER A 51 -9.42 -15.61 11.18
C SER A 51 -7.92 -15.94 11.16
N HIS A 52 -7.23 -15.75 10.04
CA HIS A 52 -5.82 -16.03 9.91
C HIS A 52 -4.97 -14.80 10.25
N VAL A 53 -4.10 -14.96 11.25
CA VAL A 53 -3.20 -13.89 11.75
C VAL A 53 -2.36 -13.25 10.64
N ARG A 54 -1.91 -14.02 9.64
CA ARG A 54 -1.13 -13.47 8.52
C ARG A 54 -1.93 -12.49 7.67
N VAL A 55 -3.19 -12.83 7.38
CA VAL A 55 -4.09 -11.93 6.61
C VAL A 55 -4.35 -10.67 7.41
N VAL A 56 -4.62 -10.79 8.71
CA VAL A 56 -4.84 -9.63 9.60
C VAL A 56 -3.62 -8.69 9.60
N LEU A 57 -2.40 -9.23 9.65
CA LEU A 57 -1.18 -8.44 9.58
C LEU A 57 -1.04 -7.73 8.22
N ILE A 58 -1.36 -8.40 7.11
CA ILE A 58 -1.34 -7.77 5.78
C ILE A 58 -2.43 -6.67 5.69
N CYS A 59 -3.63 -6.91 6.21
CA CYS A 59 -4.68 -5.90 6.31
C CYS A 59 -4.26 -4.69 7.15
N PHE A 60 -3.53 -4.92 8.24
CA PHE A 60 -2.95 -3.85 9.05
C PHE A 60 -1.90 -3.05 8.28
N VAL A 61 -1.04 -3.71 7.49
CA VAL A 61 -0.11 -3.03 6.57
C VAL A 61 -0.87 -2.16 5.56
N ILE A 62 -1.89 -2.71 4.89
CA ILE A 62 -2.73 -1.98 3.92
C ILE A 62 -3.37 -0.75 4.57
N PHE A 63 -3.91 -0.91 5.79
CA PHE A 63 -4.49 0.19 6.55
C PHE A 63 -3.46 1.28 6.87
N THR A 64 -2.27 0.93 7.36
CA THR A 64 -1.23 1.93 7.66
C THR A 64 -0.72 2.64 6.41
N LEU A 65 -0.64 1.92 5.30
CA LEU A 65 -0.23 2.43 4.00
C LEU A 65 -1.20 3.50 3.48
N SER A 66 -2.50 3.17 3.47
CA SER A 66 -3.54 4.09 3.00
C SER A 66 -3.78 5.24 3.98
N ALA A 67 -3.65 5.00 5.29
CA ALA A 67 -3.63 6.07 6.29
C ALA A 67 -2.47 7.04 6.08
N GLY A 68 -1.29 6.54 5.69
CA GLY A 68 -0.13 7.38 5.40
C GLY A 68 -0.34 8.25 4.17
N LEU A 69 -0.95 7.70 3.11
CA LEU A 69 -1.35 8.46 1.94
C LEU A 69 -2.37 9.56 2.28
N GLY A 70 -3.44 9.19 3.00
CA GLY A 70 -4.44 10.17 3.43
C GLY A 70 -3.87 11.26 4.34
N PHE A 71 -2.94 10.91 5.23
CA PHE A 71 -2.18 11.88 6.04
C PHE A 71 -1.43 12.87 5.14
N ILE A 72 -0.65 12.38 4.17
CA ILE A 72 0.12 13.22 3.25
C ILE A 72 -0.83 14.15 2.48
N ASP A 73 -1.89 13.62 1.88
CA ASP A 73 -2.83 14.40 1.05
C ASP A 73 -3.43 15.58 1.83
N ALA A 74 -3.87 15.33 3.07
CA ALA A 74 -4.53 16.33 3.90
C ALA A 74 -3.56 17.34 4.54
N THR A 75 -2.41 16.87 5.04
CA THR A 75 -1.54 17.68 5.91
C THR A 75 -0.37 18.31 5.17
N LEU A 76 0.21 17.62 4.18
CA LEU A 76 1.38 18.12 3.47
C LEU A 76 1.04 19.34 2.62
N SER A 77 -0.14 19.36 1.98
CA SER A 77 -0.61 20.53 1.23
C SER A 77 -0.66 21.78 2.11
N LEU A 78 -1.20 21.65 3.33
CA LEU A 78 -1.28 22.74 4.30
C LEU A 78 0.11 23.15 4.81
N PHE A 79 0.98 22.18 5.08
CA PHE A 79 2.35 22.42 5.54
C PHE A 79 3.18 23.14 4.47
N ALA A 80 3.08 22.72 3.20
CA ALA A 80 3.80 23.31 2.09
C ALA A 80 3.38 24.78 1.84
N MET A 81 2.08 25.07 1.91
CA MET A 81 1.58 26.43 1.76
C MET A 81 2.01 27.33 2.92
N LYS A 82 1.86 26.87 4.17
CA LYS A 82 2.19 27.69 5.36
C LYS A 82 3.69 27.92 5.54
N THR A 83 4.51 26.91 5.30
CA THR A 83 5.95 26.96 5.60
C THR A 83 6.76 27.59 4.47
N PHE A 84 6.40 27.29 3.22
CA PHE A 84 7.18 27.71 2.04
C PHE A 84 6.47 28.81 1.21
N ASN A 85 5.30 29.30 1.62
CA ASN A 85 4.49 30.29 0.89
C ASN A 85 4.28 29.93 -0.60
N LEU A 86 4.12 28.63 -0.89
CA LEU A 86 3.99 28.12 -2.24
C LEU A 86 2.55 28.27 -2.77
N SER A 87 2.42 28.62 -4.05
CA SER A 87 1.14 28.58 -4.77
C SER A 87 0.64 27.15 -4.97
N SER A 88 -0.67 26.98 -5.13
CA SER A 88 -1.36 25.68 -5.31
C SER A 88 -0.79 24.84 -6.47
N GLY A 89 -0.31 25.48 -7.53
CA GLY A 89 0.36 24.80 -8.64
C GLY A 89 1.65 24.07 -8.23
N TYR A 90 2.46 24.69 -7.37
CA TYR A 90 3.71 24.11 -6.86
C TYR A 90 3.46 23.00 -5.84
N VAL A 91 2.40 23.10 -5.04
CA VAL A 91 1.98 22.00 -4.15
C VAL A 91 1.67 20.74 -4.96
N GLY A 92 0.97 20.90 -6.10
CA GLY A 92 0.72 19.79 -7.03
C GLY A 92 2.01 19.20 -7.62
N LEU A 93 3.06 19.99 -7.82
CA LEU A 93 4.39 19.51 -8.24
C LEU A 93 5.11 18.73 -7.13
N ILE A 94 4.98 19.14 -5.88
CA ILE A 94 5.55 18.40 -4.73
C ILE A 94 4.84 17.04 -4.59
N MET A 95 3.52 17.01 -4.73
CA MET A 95 2.74 15.77 -4.69
C MET A 95 3.10 14.80 -5.83
N LEU A 96 3.49 15.31 -7.00
CA LEU A 96 4.07 14.44 -8.05
C LEU A 96 5.34 13.73 -7.58
N GLY A 97 6.11 14.31 -6.66
CA GLY A 97 7.26 13.67 -6.04
C GLY A 97 6.92 12.35 -5.34
N LEU A 98 5.67 12.18 -4.89
CA LEU A 98 5.15 10.91 -4.37
C LEU A 98 4.64 10.00 -5.48
N SER A 99 3.78 10.54 -6.35
CA SER A 99 3.03 9.76 -7.33
C SER A 99 3.91 9.21 -8.45
N LEU A 100 4.93 9.95 -8.90
CA LEU A 100 5.83 9.51 -9.97
C LEU A 100 6.68 8.31 -9.53
N PRO A 101 7.38 8.33 -8.38
CA PRO A 101 8.14 7.16 -7.92
C PRO A 101 7.24 5.97 -7.62
N TYR A 102 6.03 6.16 -7.09
CA TYR A 102 5.05 5.08 -6.95
C TYR A 102 4.67 4.47 -8.31
N CYS A 103 4.38 5.31 -9.30
CA CYS A 103 4.03 4.88 -10.66
C CYS A 103 5.17 4.10 -11.33
N LEU A 104 6.42 4.53 -11.14
CA LEU A 104 7.60 3.84 -11.68
C LEU A 104 7.95 2.56 -10.90
N ALA A 105 7.75 2.57 -9.58
CA ALA A 105 7.98 1.41 -8.72
C ALA A 105 6.97 0.30 -9.01
N SER A 106 5.72 0.64 -9.32
CA SER A 106 4.65 -0.33 -9.56
C SER A 106 4.99 -1.42 -10.59
N PRO A 107 5.36 -1.10 -11.85
CA PRO A 107 5.74 -2.11 -12.84
C PRO A 107 7.06 -2.78 -12.51
N LEU A 108 8.01 -2.05 -11.93
CA LEU A 108 9.32 -2.58 -11.56
C LEU A 108 9.17 -3.69 -10.51
N ILE A 109 8.52 -3.38 -9.39
CA ILE A 109 8.29 -4.33 -8.31
C ILE A 109 7.33 -5.43 -8.76
N GLY A 110 6.27 -5.10 -9.51
CA GLY A 110 5.34 -6.08 -10.08
C GLY A 110 6.08 -7.18 -10.86
N TYR A 111 6.96 -6.78 -11.78
CA TYR A 111 7.80 -7.71 -12.55
C TYR A 111 8.66 -8.61 -11.64
N PHE A 112 9.31 -8.04 -10.61
CA PHE A 112 10.11 -8.83 -9.68
C PHE A 112 9.29 -9.76 -8.80
N THR A 113 8.12 -9.33 -8.32
CA THR A 113 7.23 -10.12 -7.45
C THR A 113 6.53 -11.25 -8.19
N ASP A 114 6.35 -11.11 -9.49
CA ASP A 114 5.80 -12.16 -10.35
C ASP A 114 6.86 -13.21 -10.69
N LYS A 115 8.09 -12.78 -11.00
CA LYS A 115 9.20 -13.68 -11.28
C LYS A 115 9.70 -14.43 -10.04
N TYR A 116 9.69 -13.79 -8.87
CA TYR A 116 10.22 -14.34 -7.63
C TYR A 116 9.17 -14.29 -6.50
N PRO A 117 8.21 -15.22 -6.45
CA PRO A 117 7.14 -15.19 -5.45
C PRO A 117 7.62 -15.35 -4.00
N VAL A 118 8.83 -15.89 -3.78
CA VAL A 118 9.44 -16.05 -2.45
C VAL A 118 9.94 -14.71 -1.87
N SER A 119 10.20 -13.70 -2.72
CA SER A 119 10.68 -12.39 -2.28
C SER A 119 9.56 -11.40 -1.92
N ARG A 120 8.28 -11.73 -2.21
CA ARG A 120 7.11 -10.86 -1.96
C ARG A 120 7.08 -10.32 -0.53
N ASN A 121 7.11 -11.20 0.47
CA ASN A 121 7.18 -10.79 1.87
C ASN A 121 8.39 -9.90 2.18
N GLY A 122 9.54 -10.19 1.57
CA GLY A 122 10.76 -9.40 1.77
C GLY A 122 10.60 -7.98 1.24
N PHE A 123 10.01 -7.83 0.05
CA PHE A 123 9.68 -6.52 -0.52
C PHE A 123 8.67 -5.75 0.32
N THR A 124 7.63 -6.41 0.84
CA THR A 124 6.64 -5.77 1.72
C THR A 124 7.26 -5.26 3.02
N VAL A 125 8.09 -6.08 3.68
CA VAL A 125 8.74 -5.70 4.94
C VAL A 125 9.77 -4.58 4.73
N THR A 126 10.62 -4.71 3.71
CA THR A 126 11.65 -3.70 3.41
C THR A 126 11.02 -2.38 2.96
N GLY A 127 9.99 -2.44 2.11
CA GLY A 127 9.17 -1.29 1.73
C GLY A 127 8.57 -0.60 2.96
N GLY A 128 7.91 -1.34 3.85
CA GLY A 128 7.31 -0.76 5.06
C GLY A 128 8.32 -0.08 5.99
N ILE A 129 9.52 -0.64 6.15
CA ILE A 129 10.60 -0.02 6.94
C ILE A 129 11.09 1.28 6.29
N ILE A 130 11.29 1.27 4.96
CA ILE A 130 11.68 2.47 4.21
C ILE A 130 10.60 3.54 4.29
N THR A 131 9.32 3.15 4.20
CA THR A 131 8.18 4.07 4.36
C THR A 131 8.18 4.68 5.76
N ALA A 132 8.39 3.89 6.81
CA ALA A 132 8.48 4.40 8.17
C ALA A 132 9.65 5.38 8.36
N ALA A 133 10.84 5.04 7.85
CA ALA A 133 11.98 5.95 7.85
C ALA A 133 11.66 7.24 7.08
N GLY A 134 11.01 7.12 5.92
CA GLY A 134 10.53 8.25 5.14
C GLY A 134 9.61 9.17 5.94
N PHE A 135 8.62 8.63 6.65
CA PHE A 135 7.74 9.44 7.50
C PHE A 135 8.48 10.16 8.64
N PHE A 136 9.50 9.52 9.25
CA PHE A 136 10.34 10.17 10.26
C PHE A 136 11.24 11.29 9.70
N LEU A 137 11.61 11.19 8.41
CA LEU A 137 12.36 12.24 7.71
C LEU A 137 11.45 13.34 7.14
N LEU A 138 10.18 13.04 6.83
CA LEU A 138 9.24 13.94 6.14
C LEU A 138 8.87 15.13 7.01
N GLY A 139 8.55 14.89 8.27
CA GLY A 139 8.59 15.89 9.32
C GLY A 139 9.75 15.50 10.22
N PRO A 140 10.96 16.09 10.03
CA PRO A 140 12.14 15.67 10.76
C PRO A 140 11.78 15.63 12.24
N ALA A 141 11.78 14.42 12.82
CA ALA A 141 11.27 14.21 14.16
C ALA A 141 11.87 15.26 15.11
N PRO A 142 11.13 15.80 16.08
CA PRO A 142 11.58 16.92 16.91
C PRO A 142 12.89 16.62 17.68
N PHE A 143 13.30 15.35 17.76
CA PHE A 143 14.58 14.91 18.31
C PHE A 143 15.78 15.04 17.34
N LEU A 144 15.55 15.08 16.02
CA LEU A 144 16.57 15.12 14.97
C LEU A 144 17.11 16.53 14.67
N HIS A 145 16.48 17.62 15.14
CA HIS A 145 16.95 19.01 14.97
C HIS A 145 17.35 19.39 13.52
N ILE A 146 16.76 18.77 12.49
CA ILE A 146 17.01 19.09 11.08
C ILE A 146 16.02 20.18 10.64
N SER A 147 16.54 21.26 10.04
CA SER A 147 15.69 22.29 9.43
C SER A 147 14.89 21.69 8.26
N SER A 148 13.57 21.93 8.23
CA SER A 148 12.72 21.50 7.12
C SER A 148 13.10 22.25 5.84
N GLN A 149 13.80 21.57 4.94
CA GLN A 149 14.19 22.10 3.64
C GLN A 149 13.36 21.47 2.53
N LEU A 150 12.98 22.27 1.53
CA LEU A 150 12.08 21.84 0.45
C LEU A 150 12.65 20.64 -0.36
N TRP A 151 13.96 20.62 -0.62
CA TRP A 151 14.58 19.52 -1.35
C TRP A 151 14.58 18.21 -0.54
N LEU A 152 14.77 18.28 0.77
CA LEU A 152 14.73 17.11 1.66
C LEU A 152 13.32 16.51 1.66
N MET A 153 12.29 17.36 1.70
CA MET A 153 10.90 16.95 1.55
C MET A 153 10.70 16.21 0.21
N ILE A 154 11.11 16.78 -0.92
CA ILE A 154 10.94 16.15 -2.24
C ILE A 154 11.62 14.78 -2.31
N ILE A 155 12.85 14.66 -1.83
CA ILE A 155 13.58 13.38 -1.79
C ILE A 155 12.84 12.37 -0.91
N THR A 156 12.35 12.81 0.25
CA THR A 156 11.65 11.95 1.20
C THR A 156 10.30 11.49 0.65
N LEU A 157 9.53 12.37 0.01
CA LEU A 157 8.31 12.00 -0.71
C LEU A 157 8.60 10.99 -1.82
N GLY A 158 9.71 11.13 -2.55
CA GLY A 158 10.08 10.16 -3.57
C GLY A 158 10.44 8.79 -2.99
N LEU A 159 11.15 8.78 -1.86
CA LEU A 159 11.46 7.56 -1.12
C LEU A 159 10.18 6.89 -0.57
N ILE A 160 9.25 7.67 -0.02
CA ILE A 160 7.94 7.19 0.41
C ILE A 160 7.19 6.63 -0.80
N GLY A 161 7.10 7.35 -1.91
CA GLY A 161 6.41 6.90 -3.13
C GLY A 161 6.92 5.57 -3.66
N PHE A 162 8.25 5.42 -3.75
CA PHE A 162 8.88 4.17 -4.16
C PHE A 162 8.60 3.02 -3.19
N SER A 163 8.72 3.27 -1.89
CA SER A 163 8.49 2.26 -0.84
C SER A 163 7.02 1.85 -0.70
N LEU A 164 6.07 2.77 -0.98
CA LEU A 164 4.66 2.45 -1.10
C LEU A 164 4.42 1.44 -2.22
N GLY A 165 5.09 1.60 -3.38
CA GLY A 165 5.02 0.64 -4.49
C GLY A 165 5.61 -0.72 -4.12
N MET A 166 6.75 -0.72 -3.41
CA MET A 166 7.35 -1.96 -2.90
C MET A 166 6.43 -2.72 -1.92
N THR A 167 5.63 -1.99 -1.14
CA THR A 167 4.77 -2.56 -0.11
C THR A 167 3.42 -2.98 -0.67
N ALA A 168 2.75 -2.10 -1.42
CA ALA A 168 1.37 -2.28 -1.88
C ALA A 168 1.25 -3.42 -2.90
N ILE A 169 2.11 -3.43 -3.92
CA ILE A 169 2.01 -4.33 -5.06
C ILE A 169 2.04 -5.82 -4.67
N PRO A 170 2.98 -6.29 -3.83
CA PRO A 170 3.00 -7.70 -3.41
C PRO A 170 1.88 -8.11 -2.46
N THR A 171 1.26 -7.18 -1.71
CA THR A 171 0.28 -7.53 -0.67
C THR A 171 -0.96 -8.23 -1.25
N PHE A 172 -1.44 -7.78 -2.40
CA PHE A 172 -2.64 -8.32 -3.02
C PHE A 172 -2.44 -9.78 -3.54
N PRO A 173 -1.40 -10.07 -4.36
CA PRO A 173 -1.06 -11.46 -4.72
C PRO A 173 -0.71 -12.34 -3.52
N GLU A 174 -0.19 -11.78 -2.42
CA GLU A 174 0.14 -12.53 -1.22
C GLU A 174 -1.11 -13.00 -0.46
N ILE A 175 -2.14 -12.15 -0.34
CA ILE A 175 -3.43 -12.56 0.25
C ILE A 175 -4.09 -13.64 -0.63
N ILE A 176 -4.07 -13.49 -1.97
CA ILE A 176 -4.61 -14.49 -2.89
C ILE A 176 -3.91 -15.83 -2.70
N LYS A 177 -2.58 -15.84 -2.76
CA LYS A 177 -1.79 -17.06 -2.57
C LYS A 177 -2.13 -17.74 -1.24
N TYR A 178 -2.26 -16.95 -0.17
CA TYR A 178 -2.60 -17.50 1.14
C TYR A 178 -4.02 -18.05 1.20
N ALA A 179 -5.00 -17.39 0.57
CA ALA A 179 -6.36 -17.91 0.45
C ALA A 179 -6.38 -19.26 -0.27
N GLN A 180 -5.65 -19.38 -1.39
CA GLN A 180 -5.50 -20.64 -2.13
C GLN A 180 -4.85 -21.74 -1.27
N GLU A 181 -3.79 -21.43 -0.51
CA GLU A 181 -3.16 -22.37 0.43
C GLU A 181 -4.11 -22.89 1.52
N GLN A 182 -5.18 -22.16 1.86
CA GLN A 182 -6.20 -22.58 2.82
C GLN A 182 -7.38 -23.35 2.18
N GLY A 183 -7.29 -23.66 0.88
CA GLY A 183 -8.29 -24.44 0.15
C GLY A 183 -9.50 -23.64 -0.32
N PHE A 184 -9.37 -22.32 -0.45
CA PHE A 184 -10.39 -21.49 -1.12
C PHE A 184 -10.39 -21.79 -2.62
N GLU A 185 -11.57 -21.75 -3.25
CA GLU A 185 -11.71 -22.05 -4.68
C GLU A 185 -10.92 -21.06 -5.54
N GLU A 186 -10.17 -21.57 -6.53
CA GLU A 186 -9.52 -20.72 -7.52
C GLU A 186 -10.56 -20.16 -8.47
N GLY A 187 -10.79 -18.85 -8.42
CA GLY A 187 -11.76 -18.22 -9.29
C GLY A 187 -12.02 -16.75 -8.98
N LEU A 188 -12.93 -16.18 -9.76
CA LEU A 188 -13.37 -14.78 -9.61
C LEU A 188 -13.96 -14.49 -8.23
N SER A 189 -14.53 -15.50 -7.58
CA SER A 189 -15.10 -15.39 -6.25
C SER A 189 -14.05 -15.06 -5.18
N THR A 190 -12.93 -15.79 -5.15
CA THR A 190 -11.80 -15.52 -4.25
C THR A 190 -11.13 -14.19 -4.57
N LEU A 191 -10.95 -13.87 -5.86
CA LEU A 191 -10.43 -12.58 -6.28
C LEU A 191 -11.31 -11.42 -5.81
N GLY A 192 -12.64 -11.56 -5.96
CA GLY A 192 -13.63 -10.58 -5.51
C GLY A 192 -13.63 -10.39 -4.00
N MET A 193 -13.51 -11.48 -3.22
CA MET A 193 -13.38 -11.40 -1.76
C MET A 193 -12.09 -10.70 -1.33
N VAL A 194 -10.93 -11.09 -1.89
CA VAL A 194 -9.66 -10.45 -1.55
C VAL A 194 -9.65 -8.98 -1.95
N SER A 195 -10.22 -8.65 -3.11
CA SER A 195 -10.39 -7.27 -3.56
C SER A 195 -11.30 -6.44 -2.67
N GLY A 196 -12.45 -7.00 -2.26
CA GLY A 196 -13.35 -6.36 -1.29
C GLY A 196 -12.66 -6.13 0.05
N LEU A 197 -11.88 -7.10 0.54
CA LEU A 197 -11.12 -6.97 1.77
C LEU A 197 -10.04 -5.89 1.69
N PHE A 198 -9.23 -5.92 0.63
CA PHE A 198 -8.20 -4.92 0.36
C PHE A 198 -8.83 -3.52 0.29
N GLY A 199 -9.89 -3.37 -0.50
CA GLY A 199 -10.62 -2.11 -0.66
C GLY A 199 -11.20 -1.59 0.65
N ALA A 200 -11.80 -2.45 1.48
CA ALA A 200 -12.36 -2.06 2.77
C ALA A 200 -11.29 -1.49 3.72
N PHE A 201 -10.16 -2.19 3.89
CA PHE A 201 -9.06 -1.71 4.75
C PHE A 201 -8.35 -0.49 4.16
N TRP A 202 -8.22 -0.43 2.83
CA TRP A 202 -7.69 0.74 2.14
C TRP A 202 -8.57 1.97 2.43
N SER A 203 -9.88 1.88 2.23
CA SER A 203 -10.83 2.94 2.51
C SER A 203 -10.85 3.33 4.00
N LEU A 204 -10.74 2.36 4.91
CA LEU A 204 -10.67 2.63 6.34
C LEU A 204 -9.44 3.46 6.71
N GLY A 205 -8.27 3.15 6.13
CA GLY A 205 -7.07 3.95 6.34
C GLY A 205 -7.16 5.33 5.69
N MET A 206 -7.69 5.45 4.47
CA MET A 206 -7.94 6.75 3.82
C MET A 206 -8.91 7.64 4.60
N PHE A 207 -9.84 7.05 5.34
CA PHE A 207 -10.71 7.77 6.27
C PHE A 207 -9.97 8.18 7.54
N TYR A 208 -9.22 7.25 8.15
CA TYR A 208 -8.50 7.47 9.41
C TYR A 208 -7.35 8.49 9.28
N GLY A 209 -6.55 8.38 8.21
CA GLY A 209 -5.32 9.15 8.01
C GLY A 209 -5.50 10.67 8.07
N PRO A 210 -6.39 11.27 7.26
CA PRO A 210 -6.67 12.70 7.29
C PRO A 210 -7.26 13.18 8.62
N ILE A 211 -8.12 12.38 9.27
CA ILE A 211 -8.79 12.77 10.51
C ILE A 211 -7.77 12.84 11.65
N VAL A 212 -7.05 11.76 11.89
CA VAL A 212 -6.06 11.69 12.96
C VAL A 212 -4.86 12.59 12.64
N GLY A 213 -4.42 12.59 11.38
CA GLY A 213 -3.40 13.49 10.89
C GLY A 213 -3.73 14.96 11.09
N GLY A 214 -4.93 15.37 10.67
CA GLY A 214 -5.43 16.73 10.81
C GLY A 214 -5.50 17.16 12.29
N LEU A 215 -6.07 16.32 13.15
CA LEU A 215 -6.17 16.60 14.58
C LEU A 215 -4.81 16.73 15.26
N ILE A 216 -3.86 15.83 14.96
CA ILE A 216 -2.51 15.88 15.52
C ILE A 216 -1.77 17.11 15.01
N THR A 217 -1.85 17.41 13.71
CA THR A 217 -1.16 18.56 13.12
C THR A 217 -1.72 19.90 13.56
N GLN A 218 -3.01 19.96 13.93
CA GLN A 218 -3.64 21.16 14.49
C GLN A 218 -3.27 21.42 15.96
N ASN A 219 -3.17 20.38 16.79
CA ASN A 219 -2.94 20.53 18.23
C ASN A 219 -1.45 20.48 18.63
N LEU A 220 -0.63 19.75 17.88
CA LEU A 220 0.80 19.61 18.11
C LEU A 220 1.57 20.33 17.00
N ASN A 221 2.07 19.57 16.02
CA ASN A 221 2.80 20.05 14.85
C ASN A 221 2.77 18.97 13.75
N PHE A 222 3.10 19.35 12.52
CA PHE A 222 3.24 18.43 11.39
C PHE A 222 4.21 17.27 11.68
N GLU A 223 5.33 17.55 12.35
CA GLU A 223 6.36 16.57 12.72
C GLU A 223 5.84 15.46 13.63
N TRP A 224 4.99 15.79 14.61
CA TRP A 224 4.37 14.79 15.47
C TRP A 224 3.38 13.91 14.71
N GLY A 225 2.62 14.48 13.77
CA GLY A 225 1.74 13.72 12.88
C GLY A 225 2.53 12.71 12.03
N ALA A 226 3.63 13.18 11.41
CA ALA A 226 4.51 12.34 10.61
C ALA A 226 5.19 11.25 11.45
N THR A 227 5.61 11.58 12.67
CA THR A 227 6.24 10.62 13.61
C THR A 227 5.26 9.53 14.05
N VAL A 228 4.02 9.88 14.40
CA VAL A 228 2.99 8.90 14.77
C VAL A 228 2.67 7.98 13.59
N GLN A 229 2.55 8.54 12.38
CA GLN A 229 2.32 7.76 11.16
C GLN A 229 3.49 6.82 10.83
N GLY A 230 4.73 7.31 10.95
CA GLY A 230 5.94 6.52 10.78
C GLY A 230 6.03 5.38 11.80
N GLY A 231 5.70 5.65 13.06
CA GLY A 231 5.65 4.65 14.12
C GLY A 231 4.61 3.56 13.88
N MET A 232 3.40 3.91 13.45
CA MET A 232 2.38 2.92 13.08
C MET A 232 2.82 2.04 11.91
N THR A 233 3.43 2.65 10.88
CA THR A 233 3.94 1.92 9.71
C THR A 233 5.09 0.99 10.09
N PHE A 234 6.00 1.46 10.96
CA PHE A 234 7.10 0.65 11.49
C PHE A 234 6.58 -0.54 12.27
N LEU A 235 5.59 -0.33 13.15
CA LEU A 235 4.98 -1.41 13.93
C LEU A 235 4.34 -2.46 13.01
N ALA A 236 3.61 -2.05 11.98
CA ALA A 236 3.02 -2.97 11.01
C ALA A 236 4.08 -3.81 10.29
N ALA A 237 5.14 -3.16 9.78
CA ALA A 237 6.25 -3.84 9.12
C ALA A 237 7.01 -4.79 10.06
N PHE A 238 7.23 -4.37 11.31
CA PHE A 238 7.91 -5.18 12.33
C PHE A 238 7.10 -6.42 12.70
N LEU A 239 5.79 -6.29 12.94
CA LEU A 239 4.92 -7.43 13.24
C LEU A 239 4.88 -8.43 12.08
N LEU A 240 4.81 -7.94 10.83
CA LEU A 240 4.86 -8.78 9.64
C LEU A 240 6.22 -9.50 9.53
N MET A 241 7.33 -8.80 9.81
CA MET A 241 8.67 -9.38 9.84
C MET A 241 8.78 -10.50 10.87
N VAL A 242 8.42 -10.23 12.12
CA VAL A 242 8.48 -11.20 13.23
C VAL A 242 7.66 -12.43 12.90
N HIS A 243 6.42 -12.24 12.41
CA HIS A 243 5.56 -13.35 12.02
C HIS A 243 6.17 -14.19 10.89
N SER A 244 6.71 -13.54 9.85
CA SER A 244 7.35 -14.25 8.73
C SER A 244 8.58 -15.04 9.17
N PHE A 245 9.38 -14.50 10.10
CA PHE A 245 10.55 -15.16 10.65
C PHE A 245 10.16 -16.36 11.53
N CYS A 246 9.17 -16.20 12.40
CA CYS A 246 8.62 -17.29 13.20
C CYS A 246 8.05 -18.42 12.33
N GLN A 247 7.36 -18.07 11.24
CA GLN A 247 6.81 -19.05 10.30
C GLN A 247 7.94 -19.83 9.59
N ARG A 248 8.97 -19.14 9.07
CA ARG A 248 10.13 -19.78 8.45
C ARG A 248 10.85 -20.71 9.42
N ARG A 249 11.06 -20.27 10.67
CA ARG A 249 11.70 -21.09 11.72
C ARG A 249 10.87 -22.33 12.05
N ARG A 250 9.54 -22.21 12.10
CA ARG A 250 8.64 -23.34 12.36
C ARG A 250 8.59 -24.34 11.19
N GLN A 251 8.70 -23.87 9.95
CA GLN A 251 8.79 -24.72 8.77
C GLN A 251 10.11 -25.48 8.75
N SER A 252 11.24 -24.80 8.95
CA SER A 252 12.56 -25.43 9.03
C SER A 252 12.65 -26.45 10.16
N ALA A 253 12.07 -26.17 11.34
CA ALA A 253 12.02 -27.14 12.43
C ALA A 253 11.13 -28.37 12.13
N ARG A 254 10.10 -28.22 11.29
CA ARG A 254 9.24 -29.34 10.86
C ARG A 254 9.93 -30.23 9.82
N GLU A 255 10.68 -29.63 8.91
CA GLU A 255 11.50 -30.37 7.92
C GLU A 255 12.61 -31.16 8.62
N ASP A 256 13.27 -30.58 9.62
CA ASP A 256 14.32 -31.25 10.41
C ASP A 256 13.77 -32.36 11.33
N SER A 257 12.46 -32.32 11.64
CA SER A 257 11.77 -33.34 12.45
C SER A 257 11.14 -34.46 11.63
N GLN A 258 11.10 -34.36 10.29
CA GLN A 258 10.70 -35.47 9.44
C GLN A 258 11.91 -36.40 9.28
N PRO A 259 11.88 -37.64 9.82
CA PRO A 259 12.97 -38.57 9.59
C PRO A 259 13.10 -38.80 8.09
N THR A 260 14.31 -38.62 7.58
CA THR A 260 14.72 -38.94 6.21
C THR A 260 14.29 -40.37 5.91
N ASN A 261 13.14 -40.53 5.25
CA ASN A 261 12.71 -41.84 4.76
C ASN A 261 13.49 -42.12 3.46
N GLU A 262 14.80 -42.19 3.59
CA GLU A 262 15.78 -42.52 2.55
C GLU A 262 15.92 -44.04 2.41
N SER A 263 14.78 -44.73 2.39
CA SER A 263 14.72 -46.18 2.21
C SER A 263 13.55 -46.57 1.31
N THR A 264 13.43 -45.92 0.16
CA THR A 264 12.90 -46.58 -1.04
C THR A 264 14.07 -47.22 -1.77
N PRO A 265 14.20 -48.56 -1.79
CA PRO A 265 15.20 -49.21 -2.62
C PRO A 265 14.87 -48.91 -4.08
N LEU A 266 15.88 -48.51 -4.84
CA LEU A 266 15.85 -48.55 -6.30
C LEU A 266 15.52 -49.98 -6.71
N LEU A 267 14.26 -50.23 -7.11
CA LEU A 267 13.88 -51.48 -7.74
C LEU A 267 14.56 -51.55 -9.11
N THR A 268 15.69 -52.25 -9.13
CA THR A 268 16.10 -53.12 -10.22
C THR A 268 15.00 -54.14 -10.52
N GLY A 269 14.62 -54.24 -11.79
CA GLY A 269 13.69 -55.23 -12.33
C GLY A 269 13.28 -54.86 -13.75
#